data_AF-A0A5J4QHF6-F1
#
_entry.id   AF-A0A5J4QHF6-F1
#
_cell.length_a   1.000
_cell.length_b   1.000
_cell.length_c   1.000
_cell.angle_alpha   90.00
_cell.angle_beta   90.00
_cell.angle_gamma   90.00
#
_symmetry.space_group_name_H-M   'P 1'
#
loop_
_entity.id
_entity.type
_entity.pdbx_description
1 polymer ?
#
loop_
_entity_poly.entity_id
_entity_poly.type
_entity_poly.pdbx_seq_one_letter_code
_entity_poly.pdbx_strand_id
1 'polypeptide(L)'
;MREIDWSNLSFGYMPTDYNVRINYRDGKWGELEISNSESIHIHIAATCLHYGQEVFEGLKAFRGKDGKVRIFRMAENAQRMQSSCEGILMSQLPVERFTEAVLKVVQLNKHFVPPYESGASLYIRPLLIGMGAQVGVSPSKEYLFLIFVSPVGPYFKAGFKPTPYAIMRQYDRVAPLGTGRFKIGGNYAAS
;
A
#
# COMPACT_ATOMS: atom_id res chain seq x y z
N MET A 1 7.00 22.24 13.75
CA MET A 1 6.63 20.82 13.58
C MET A 1 5.65 20.49 14.70
N ARG A 2 4.45 19.98 14.42
CA ARG A 2 3.56 19.53 15.50
C ARG A 2 4.21 18.33 16.18
N GLU A 3 4.23 18.33 17.50
CA GLU A 3 4.76 17.22 18.28
C GLU A 3 3.81 16.01 18.11
N ILE A 4 4.33 14.90 17.60
CA ILE A 4 3.53 13.69 17.35
C ILE A 4 3.49 12.87 18.64
N ASP A 5 2.29 12.60 19.15
CA ASP A 5 2.10 11.68 20.26
C ASP A 5 2.22 10.22 19.78
N TRP A 6 3.45 9.72 19.79
CA TRP A 6 3.79 8.35 19.36
C TRP A 6 3.09 7.26 20.20
N SER A 7 2.71 7.58 21.44
CA SER A 7 2.08 6.61 22.36
C SER A 7 0.61 6.38 22.03
N ASN A 8 -0.05 7.39 21.45
CA ASN A 8 -1.49 7.35 21.17
C ASN A 8 -1.87 7.16 19.70
N LEU A 9 -0.92 6.86 18.82
CA LEU A 9 -1.21 6.55 17.42
C LEU A 9 -2.25 5.43 17.26
N SER A 10 -3.23 5.68 16.41
CA SER A 10 -4.17 4.67 15.91
C SER A 10 -3.60 3.97 14.66
N PHE A 11 -4.25 2.90 14.22
CA PHE A 11 -4.01 2.36 12.88
C PHE A 11 -4.96 3.09 11.92
N GLY A 12 -4.54 4.27 11.45
CA GLY A 12 -5.34 5.15 10.62
C GLY A 12 -4.48 5.95 9.65
N TYR A 13 -5.14 6.84 8.89
CA TYR A 13 -4.44 7.78 8.02
C TYR A 13 -4.08 9.05 8.80
N MET A 14 -2.78 9.28 8.94
CA MET A 14 -2.19 10.56 9.29
C MET A 14 -1.41 11.07 8.08
N PRO A 15 -1.71 12.29 7.57
CA PRO A 15 -0.97 12.89 6.48
C PRO A 15 0.53 13.00 6.79
N THR A 16 1.36 12.72 5.79
CA THR A 16 2.81 12.92 5.82
C THR A 16 3.23 13.80 4.65
N ASP A 17 4.44 14.35 4.68
CA ASP A 17 4.89 15.39 3.75
C ASP A 17 4.85 14.97 2.28
N TYR A 18 5.24 13.72 1.97
CA TYR A 18 5.40 13.28 0.59
C TYR A 18 4.90 11.86 0.34
N ASN A 19 4.33 11.64 -0.83
CA ASN A 19 4.15 10.35 -1.48
C ASN A 19 5.01 10.29 -2.75
N VAL A 20 5.24 9.08 -3.24
CA VAL A 20 5.93 8.85 -4.53
C VAL A 20 4.99 8.16 -5.51
N ARG A 21 5.16 8.43 -6.80
CA ARG A 21 4.28 7.97 -7.88
C ARG A 21 5.10 7.52 -9.09
N ILE A 22 4.63 6.52 -9.81
CA ILE A 22 5.20 6.06 -11.08
C ILE A 22 4.03 5.76 -12.02
N ASN A 23 3.97 6.47 -13.13
CA ASN A 23 2.94 6.29 -14.15
C ASN A 23 3.33 5.17 -15.12
N TYR A 24 2.36 4.37 -15.58
CA TYR A 24 2.51 3.45 -16.70
C TYR A 24 1.68 3.91 -17.88
N ARG A 25 2.31 4.14 -19.02
CA ARG A 25 1.67 4.53 -20.29
C ARG A 25 2.44 3.94 -21.45
N ASP A 26 1.77 3.68 -22.57
CA ASP A 26 2.41 3.18 -23.81
C ASP A 26 3.31 1.96 -23.60
N GLY A 27 2.90 1.04 -22.72
CA GLY A 27 3.66 -0.19 -22.47
C GLY A 27 4.87 -0.05 -21.53
N LYS A 28 5.10 1.13 -20.93
CA LYS A 28 6.31 1.42 -20.12
C LYS A 28 5.99 2.12 -18.80
N TRP A 29 6.79 1.81 -17.79
CA TRP A 29 6.85 2.59 -16.55
C TRP A 29 7.68 3.85 -16.77
N GLY A 30 7.14 5.00 -16.35
CA GLY A 30 7.82 6.27 -16.35
C GLY A 30 8.78 6.46 -15.17
N GLU A 31 9.12 7.71 -14.92
CA GLU A 31 10.00 8.10 -13.82
C GLU A 31 9.30 8.13 -12.46
N LEU A 32 10.10 8.08 -11.40
CA LEU A 32 9.63 8.30 -10.04
C LEU A 32 9.35 9.79 -9.82
N GLU A 33 8.11 10.10 -9.52
CA GLU A 33 7.63 11.43 -9.18
C GLU A 33 7.45 11.56 -7.66
N ILE A 34 7.77 12.73 -7.13
CA ILE A 34 7.53 13.09 -5.72
C ILE A 34 6.35 14.04 -5.69
N SER A 35 5.38 13.80 -4.80
CA SER A 35 4.22 14.68 -4.63
C SER A 35 3.90 14.90 -3.16
N ASN A 36 3.47 16.09 -2.82
CA ASN A 36 2.88 16.44 -1.52
C ASN A 36 1.34 16.45 -1.56
N SER A 37 0.74 16.17 -2.71
CA SER A 37 -0.72 16.13 -2.84
C SER A 37 -1.26 14.84 -2.26
N GLU A 38 -2.28 14.95 -1.40
CA GLU A 38 -3.02 13.83 -0.84
C GLU A 38 -4.02 13.23 -1.85
N SER A 39 -4.19 13.90 -3.00
CA SER A 39 -5.15 13.53 -4.04
C SER A 39 -4.46 13.19 -5.35
N ILE A 40 -5.14 12.37 -6.14
CA ILE A 40 -4.80 12.05 -7.53
C ILE A 40 -5.99 12.41 -8.42
N HIS A 41 -5.70 12.83 -9.65
CA HIS A 41 -6.72 13.07 -10.66
C HIS A 41 -7.00 11.74 -11.39
N ILE A 42 -8.26 11.30 -11.38
CA ILE A 42 -8.67 10.03 -11.98
C ILE A 42 -9.79 10.31 -12.98
N HIS A 43 -9.70 9.72 -14.18
CA HIS A 43 -10.80 9.78 -15.14
C HIS A 43 -12.02 9.05 -14.58
N ILE A 44 -13.21 9.60 -14.77
CA ILE A 44 -14.47 9.02 -14.26
C ILE A 44 -14.78 7.60 -14.77
N ALA A 45 -14.10 7.17 -15.83
CA ALA A 45 -14.23 5.85 -16.46
C ALA A 45 -13.02 4.94 -16.20
N ALA A 46 -12.18 5.26 -15.21
CA ALA A 46 -11.01 4.47 -14.89
C ALA A 46 -11.39 3.06 -14.41
N THR A 47 -10.70 2.05 -14.92
CA THR A 47 -10.96 0.64 -14.59
C THR A 47 -10.93 0.32 -13.09
N CYS A 48 -10.13 1.03 -12.29
CA CYS A 48 -10.13 0.84 -10.83
C CYS A 48 -11.46 1.24 -10.18
N LEU A 49 -12.16 2.26 -10.70
CA LEU A 49 -13.41 2.76 -10.16
C LEU A 49 -14.60 1.85 -10.48
N HIS A 50 -14.57 1.17 -11.63
CA HIS A 50 -15.71 0.39 -12.14
C HIS A 50 -15.54 -1.12 -11.95
N TYR A 51 -14.31 -1.64 -12.08
CA TYR A 51 -14.04 -3.08 -12.12
C TYR A 51 -13.03 -3.54 -11.05
N GLY A 52 -12.68 -2.65 -10.10
CA GLY A 52 -11.79 -3.00 -8.99
C GLY A 52 -10.41 -3.47 -9.42
N GLN A 53 -9.91 -3.01 -10.57
CA GLN A 53 -8.57 -3.37 -11.06
C GLN A 53 -7.48 -2.64 -10.24
N GLU A 54 -7.26 -3.12 -9.02
CA GLU A 54 -6.36 -2.53 -8.03
C GLU A 54 -5.66 -3.59 -7.15
N VAL A 55 -4.38 -3.34 -6.88
CA VAL A 55 -3.51 -4.15 -6.01
C VAL A 55 -2.89 -3.26 -4.96
N PHE A 56 -2.74 -3.75 -3.73
CA PHE A 56 -2.01 -3.00 -2.71
C PHE A 56 -1.09 -3.89 -1.88
N GLU A 57 -0.14 -3.25 -1.22
CA GLU A 57 0.79 -3.88 -0.30
C GLU A 57 0.77 -3.26 1.10
N GLY A 58 1.43 -3.95 2.02
CA GLY A 58 1.60 -3.51 3.38
C GLY A 58 2.92 -3.95 3.96
N LEU A 59 3.76 -2.99 4.28
CA LEU A 59 5.06 -3.19 4.92
C LEU A 59 5.34 -2.05 5.90
N LYS A 60 6.42 -2.19 6.66
CA LYS A 60 6.75 -1.27 7.75
C LYS A 60 8.22 -0.91 7.76
N ALA A 61 8.49 0.35 8.09
CA ALA A 61 9.81 0.82 8.49
C ALA A 61 9.87 1.00 10.02
N PHE A 62 10.99 0.59 10.60
CA PHE A 62 11.23 0.62 12.03
C PHE A 62 12.55 1.33 12.33
N ARG A 63 12.57 2.17 13.36
CA ARG A 63 13.81 2.67 13.94
C ARG A 63 14.32 1.66 14.94
N GLY A 64 15.57 1.21 14.79
CA GLY A 64 16.23 0.35 15.77
C GLY A 64 16.82 1.14 16.94
N LYS A 65 17.24 0.43 18.00
CA LYS A 65 17.98 1.00 19.15
C LYS A 65 19.23 1.78 18.74
N ASP A 66 19.84 1.39 17.62
CA ASP A 66 21.03 2.04 17.04
C ASP A 66 20.70 3.27 16.18
N GLY A 67 19.45 3.75 16.23
CA GLY A 67 18.98 4.90 15.46
C GLY A 67 18.78 4.65 13.96
N LYS A 68 19.18 3.48 13.44
CA LYS A 68 19.06 3.13 12.02
C LYS A 68 17.61 2.73 11.69
N VAL A 69 17.13 3.20 10.53
CA VAL A 69 15.84 2.80 9.98
C VAL A 69 16.00 1.55 9.14
N ARG A 70 15.13 0.57 9.34
CA ARG A 70 15.12 -0.72 8.62
C ARG A 70 13.73 -1.01 8.07
N ILE A 71 13.67 -1.60 6.89
CA ILE A 71 12.44 -2.02 6.23
C ILE A 71 12.49 -3.54 6.09
N PHE A 72 11.47 -4.24 6.55
CA PHE A 72 11.48 -5.69 6.60
C PHE A 72 11.01 -6.31 5.28
N ARG A 73 11.87 -7.10 4.64
CA ARG A 73 11.57 -7.96 3.47
C ARG A 73 10.84 -7.28 2.30
N MET A 74 11.19 -6.04 1.97
CA MET A 74 10.54 -5.27 0.89
C MET A 74 10.49 -5.99 -0.47
N ALA A 75 11.50 -6.80 -0.80
CA ALA A 75 11.51 -7.59 -2.04
C ALA A 75 10.36 -8.62 -2.10
N GLU A 76 9.96 -9.22 -0.98
CA GLU A 76 8.84 -10.16 -0.91
C GLU A 76 7.51 -9.45 -1.13
N ASN A 77 7.36 -8.24 -0.59
CA ASN A 77 6.18 -7.41 -0.85
C ASN A 77 6.10 -7.05 -2.34
N ALA A 78 7.23 -6.72 -2.97
CA ALA A 78 7.29 -6.45 -4.40
C ALA A 78 6.88 -7.68 -5.24
N GLN A 79 7.43 -8.86 -4.92
CA GLN A 79 7.09 -10.11 -5.60
C GLN A 79 5.62 -10.49 -5.41
N ARG A 80 5.05 -10.31 -4.21
CA ARG A 80 3.62 -10.53 -3.98
C ARG A 80 2.73 -9.54 -4.73
N MET A 81 3.16 -8.29 -4.87
CA MET A 81 2.47 -7.32 -5.71
C MET A 81 2.51 -7.75 -7.18
N GLN A 82 3.66 -8.18 -7.71
CA GLN A 82 3.77 -8.70 -9.08
C GLN A 82 2.84 -9.90 -9.31
N SER A 83 2.84 -10.86 -8.40
CA SER A 83 1.91 -12.01 -8.45
C SER A 83 0.44 -11.57 -8.43
N SER A 84 0.10 -10.56 -7.63
CA SER A 84 -1.26 -10.01 -7.60
C SER A 84 -1.61 -9.29 -8.90
N CYS A 85 -0.66 -8.56 -9.50
CA CYS A 85 -0.84 -7.89 -10.80
C CYS A 85 -1.10 -8.92 -11.90
N GLU A 86 -0.30 -9.99 -11.96
CA GLU A 86 -0.50 -11.10 -12.89
C GLU A 86 -1.91 -11.70 -12.75
N GLY A 87 -2.33 -11.93 -11.51
CA GLY A 87 -3.64 -12.49 -11.18
C GLY A 87 -4.84 -11.70 -11.68
N ILE A 88 -4.70 -10.39 -11.89
CA ILE A 88 -5.76 -9.51 -12.41
C ILE A 88 -5.33 -8.72 -13.66
N LEU A 89 -4.37 -9.28 -14.40
CA LEU A 89 -3.92 -8.81 -15.72
C LEU A 89 -3.42 -7.36 -15.74
N MET A 90 -2.77 -6.92 -14.67
CA MET A 90 -2.12 -5.62 -14.60
C MET A 90 -0.64 -5.71 -14.97
N SER A 91 -0.09 -4.61 -15.50
CA SER A 91 1.35 -4.50 -15.71
C SER A 91 2.12 -4.59 -14.38
N GLN A 92 3.22 -5.34 -14.39
CA GLN A 92 4.05 -5.56 -13.21
C GLN A 92 5.13 -4.48 -13.11
N LEU A 93 5.23 -3.82 -11.95
CA LEU A 93 6.37 -2.94 -11.64
C LEU A 93 7.59 -3.82 -11.31
N PRO A 94 8.79 -3.55 -11.85
CA PRO A 94 10.01 -4.29 -11.47
C PRO A 94 10.31 -4.18 -9.97
N VAL A 95 10.88 -5.24 -9.40
CA VAL A 95 11.18 -5.33 -7.95
C VAL A 95 12.14 -4.23 -7.51
N GLU A 96 13.10 -3.89 -8.35
CA GLU A 96 14.10 -2.85 -8.13
C GLU A 96 13.44 -1.48 -8.04
N ARG A 97 12.51 -1.18 -8.96
CA ARG A 97 11.75 0.09 -8.98
C ARG A 97 10.83 0.22 -7.79
N PHE A 98 10.17 -0.88 -7.39
CA PHE A 98 9.38 -0.91 -6.15
C PHE A 98 10.24 -0.59 -4.93
N THR A 99 11.42 -1.24 -4.85
CA THR A 99 12.36 -1.07 -3.73
C THR A 99 12.91 0.36 -3.67
N GLU A 100 13.30 0.92 -4.82
CA GLU A 100 13.72 2.32 -4.97
C GLU A 100 12.64 3.27 -4.45
N ALA A 101 11.38 3.08 -4.86
CA ALA A 101 10.26 3.91 -4.43
C ALA A 101 9.99 3.82 -2.93
N VAL A 102 10.05 2.61 -2.35
CA VAL A 102 9.91 2.39 -0.90
C VAL A 102 11.01 3.12 -0.12
N LEU A 103 12.27 2.99 -0.54
CA LEU A 103 13.38 3.68 0.11
C LEU A 103 13.22 5.20 0.01
N LYS A 104 12.84 5.70 -1.16
CA LYS A 104 12.66 7.13 -1.43
C LYS A 104 11.58 7.74 -0.54
N VAL A 105 10.39 7.13 -0.47
CA VAL A 105 9.29 7.68 0.33
C VAL A 105 9.60 7.65 1.83
N VAL A 106 10.28 6.60 2.32
CA VAL A 106 10.70 6.54 3.73
C VAL A 106 11.76 7.60 4.03
N GLN A 107 12.69 7.86 3.11
CA GLN A 107 13.70 8.91 3.28
C GLN A 107 13.07 10.30 3.33
N LEU A 108 12.12 10.60 2.43
CA LEU A 108 11.40 11.88 2.38
C LEU A 108 10.59 12.13 3.66
N ASN A 109 10.09 11.07 4.29
CA ASN A 109 9.26 11.14 5.49
C ASN A 109 9.98 10.62 6.75
N LYS A 110 11.32 10.66 6.78
CA LYS A 110 12.13 10.00 7.82
C LYS A 110 11.80 10.44 9.25
N HIS A 111 11.34 11.67 9.43
CA HIS A 111 10.95 12.21 10.75
C HIS A 111 9.59 11.66 11.25
N PHE A 112 8.77 11.08 10.36
CA PHE A 112 7.58 10.32 10.73
C PHE A 112 7.88 8.88 11.16
N VAL A 113 9.13 8.40 11.04
CA VAL A 113 9.51 7.08 11.54
C VAL A 113 9.61 7.13 13.07
N PRO A 114 8.72 6.43 13.81
CA PRO A 114 8.64 6.57 15.26
C PRO A 114 9.94 6.24 16.00
N PRO A 115 10.15 6.80 17.20
CA PRO A 115 11.24 6.41 18.10
C PRO A 115 11.18 4.92 18.44
N TYR A 116 12.33 4.31 18.72
CA TYR A 116 12.41 2.87 19.02
C TYR A 116 11.56 2.49 20.22
N GLU A 117 11.57 3.33 21.25
CA GLU A 117 10.92 3.14 22.56
C GLU A 117 9.40 3.12 22.47
N SER A 118 8.83 3.69 21.40
CA SER A 118 7.37 3.79 21.22
C SER A 118 6.71 2.45 20.87
N GLY A 119 7.46 1.49 20.33
CA GLY A 119 6.89 0.27 19.72
C GLY A 119 6.04 0.51 18.48
N ALA A 120 5.92 1.76 18.02
CA ALA A 120 5.21 2.15 16.81
C ALA A 120 6.09 1.96 15.56
N SER A 121 5.49 2.10 14.39
CA SER A 121 6.18 1.92 13.10
C SER A 121 5.67 2.88 12.05
N LEU A 122 6.47 3.18 11.03
CA LEU A 122 5.95 3.85 9.83
C LEU A 122 5.38 2.78 8.90
N TYR A 123 4.06 2.77 8.73
CA TYR A 123 3.40 1.91 7.76
C TYR A 123 3.59 2.48 6.35
N ILE A 124 3.89 1.61 5.40
CA ILE A 124 4.12 1.94 4.00
C ILE A 124 3.00 1.27 3.20
N ARG A 125 2.27 2.07 2.40
CA ARG A 125 1.16 1.61 1.55
C ARG A 125 1.49 1.81 0.08
N PRO A 126 2.10 0.81 -0.57
CA PRO A 126 2.13 0.74 -2.02
C PRO A 126 0.73 0.39 -2.53
N LEU A 127 0.32 1.05 -3.61
CA LEU A 127 -0.94 0.87 -4.30
C LEU A 127 -0.67 0.93 -5.80
N LEU A 128 -1.28 0.02 -6.56
CA LEU A 128 -1.28 0.02 -8.00
C LEU A 128 -2.72 -0.02 -8.50
N ILE A 129 -3.12 0.96 -9.31
CA ILE A 129 -4.50 1.09 -9.83
C ILE A 129 -4.53 1.28 -11.34
N GLY A 130 -5.54 0.70 -12.00
CA GLY A 130 -5.83 0.93 -13.41
C GLY A 130 -6.50 2.29 -13.64
N MET A 131 -5.82 3.18 -14.38
CA MET A 131 -6.19 4.58 -14.60
C MET A 131 -6.85 4.85 -15.95
N GLY A 132 -6.70 3.93 -16.91
CA GLY A 132 -7.20 4.10 -18.27
C GLY A 132 -8.73 4.17 -18.33
N ALA A 133 -9.24 5.13 -19.10
CA ALA A 133 -10.67 5.28 -19.36
C ALA A 133 -11.19 4.13 -20.23
N GLN A 134 -12.08 3.32 -19.68
CA GLN A 134 -12.56 2.10 -20.34
C GLN A 134 -13.90 1.64 -19.74
N VAL A 135 -14.91 1.41 -20.60
CA VAL A 135 -16.23 0.87 -20.20
C VAL A 135 -16.41 -0.60 -20.57
N GLY A 136 -15.66 -1.12 -21.55
CA GLY A 136 -15.63 -2.55 -21.82
C GLY A 136 -14.73 -3.27 -20.82
N VAL A 137 -15.15 -4.40 -20.26
CA VAL A 137 -14.33 -5.16 -19.29
C VAL A 137 -13.07 -5.70 -19.97
N SER A 138 -11.95 -5.01 -19.76
CA SER A 138 -10.64 -5.38 -20.25
C SER A 138 -9.54 -4.78 -19.36
N PRO A 139 -8.31 -5.34 -19.36
CA PRO A 139 -7.20 -4.74 -18.63
C PRO A 139 -6.96 -3.28 -19.02
N SER A 140 -6.62 -2.43 -18.04
CA SER A 140 -6.24 -1.05 -18.29
C SER A 140 -4.99 -0.94 -19.19
N LYS A 141 -4.91 0.13 -19.97
CA LYS A 141 -3.70 0.49 -20.72
C LYS A 141 -2.80 1.45 -19.98
N GLU A 142 -3.35 2.12 -18.96
CA GLU A 142 -2.63 3.07 -18.11
C GLU A 142 -2.78 2.67 -16.66
N TYR A 143 -1.70 2.74 -15.90
CA TYR A 143 -1.69 2.45 -14.47
C TYR A 143 -0.98 3.53 -13.69
N LEU A 144 -1.31 3.64 -12.41
CA LEU A 144 -0.58 4.47 -11.46
C LEU A 144 -0.12 3.60 -10.30
N PHE A 145 1.19 3.48 -10.14
CA PHE A 145 1.80 3.00 -8.91
C PHE A 145 2.04 4.20 -7.99
N LEU A 146 1.64 4.10 -6.74
CA LEU A 146 1.92 5.12 -5.73
C LEU A 146 2.26 4.50 -4.39
N ILE A 147 3.03 5.23 -3.59
CA ILE A 147 3.30 4.87 -2.21
C ILE A 147 3.09 6.09 -1.32
N PHE A 148 2.22 5.96 -0.34
CA PHE A 148 2.17 6.86 0.81
C PHE A 148 2.58 6.12 2.09
N VAL A 149 2.89 6.90 3.12
CA VAL A 149 3.29 6.36 4.42
C VAL A 149 2.43 6.98 5.52
N SER A 150 2.34 6.30 6.66
CA SER A 150 1.65 6.85 7.83
C SER A 150 2.18 6.20 9.11
N PRO A 151 2.48 6.98 10.17
CA PRO A 151 2.90 6.41 11.44
C PRO A 151 1.72 5.67 12.10
N VAL A 152 1.95 4.43 12.52
CA VAL A 152 0.94 3.59 13.16
C VAL A 152 1.45 3.05 14.49
N GLY A 153 0.58 3.06 15.49
CA GLY A 153 0.86 2.53 16.82
C GLY A 153 0.91 1.00 16.87
N PRO A 154 1.29 0.42 18.02
CA PRO A 154 1.16 -1.00 18.25
C PRO A 154 -0.31 -1.42 18.25
N TYR A 155 -0.63 -2.58 17.65
CA TYR A 155 -1.99 -3.13 17.61
C TYR A 155 -2.58 -3.38 19.00
N PHE A 156 -1.72 -3.71 19.98
CA PHE A 156 -2.12 -4.09 21.32
C PHE A 156 -1.49 -3.16 22.36
N LYS A 157 -2.07 -1.96 22.54
CA LYS A 157 -1.58 -0.96 23.52
C LYS A 157 -1.52 -1.48 24.96
N ALA A 158 -2.40 -2.43 25.32
CA ALA A 158 -2.49 -3.02 26.66
C ALA A 158 -1.79 -4.39 26.79
N GLY A 159 -0.91 -4.75 25.85
CA GLY A 159 -0.34 -6.09 25.77
C GLY A 159 -1.26 -7.10 25.07
N PHE A 160 -0.80 -8.35 24.93
CA PHE A 160 -1.47 -9.37 24.13
C PHE A 160 -2.89 -9.65 24.67
N LYS A 161 -3.92 -9.21 23.93
CA LYS A 161 -5.32 -9.39 24.29
C LYS A 161 -6.01 -10.25 23.22
N PRO A 162 -6.51 -11.44 23.56
CA PRO A 162 -7.30 -12.24 22.65
C PRO A 162 -8.55 -11.48 22.19
N THR A 163 -8.88 -11.61 20.91
CA THR A 163 -10.12 -11.04 20.33
C THR A 163 -11.11 -12.18 20.11
N PRO A 164 -12.38 -12.05 20.54
CA PRO A 164 -13.40 -13.04 20.20
C PRO A 164 -13.65 -13.04 18.69
N TYR A 165 -13.81 -14.23 18.10
CA TYR A 165 -14.10 -14.41 16.68
C TYR A 165 -15.49 -15.03 16.49
N ALA A 166 -16.16 -14.64 15.41
CA ALA A 166 -17.44 -15.22 14.99
C ALA A 166 -17.26 -15.94 13.64
N ILE A 167 -17.87 -17.13 13.52
CA ILE A 167 -17.91 -17.87 12.25
C ILE A 167 -19.14 -17.43 11.48
N MET A 168 -18.92 -16.64 10.44
CA MET A 168 -19.95 -16.13 9.55
C MET A 168 -20.25 -17.17 8.46
N ARG A 169 -21.38 -17.89 8.57
CA ARG A 169 -21.73 -18.99 7.65
C ARG A 169 -22.44 -18.55 6.36
N GLN A 170 -22.84 -17.29 6.26
CA GLN A 170 -23.61 -16.75 5.13
C GLN A 170 -22.75 -15.92 4.17
N TYR A 171 -21.45 -15.81 4.42
CA TYR A 171 -20.55 -14.93 3.67
C TYR A 171 -19.28 -15.68 3.30
N ASP A 172 -18.84 -15.49 2.06
CA ASP A 172 -17.54 -15.94 1.58
C ASP A 172 -16.69 -14.75 1.23
N ARG A 173 -15.52 -14.64 1.88
CA ARG A 173 -14.52 -13.62 1.52
C ARG A 173 -14.09 -13.79 0.05
N VAL A 174 -13.96 -15.05 -0.38
CA VAL A 174 -13.37 -15.46 -1.65
C VAL A 174 -13.96 -16.80 -2.10
N ALA A 175 -14.15 -16.97 -3.40
CA ALA A 175 -14.49 -18.27 -3.99
C ALA A 175 -13.26 -19.22 -4.03
N PRO A 176 -13.45 -20.56 -4.10
CA PRO A 176 -12.35 -21.53 -4.05
C PRO A 176 -11.25 -21.34 -5.11
N LEU A 177 -11.62 -20.96 -6.33
CA LEU A 177 -10.70 -20.66 -7.43
C LEU A 177 -10.67 -19.16 -7.75
N GLY A 178 -11.05 -18.33 -6.77
CA GLY A 178 -11.11 -16.89 -6.91
C GLY A 178 -9.78 -16.20 -6.64
N THR A 179 -9.87 -14.93 -6.27
CA THR A 179 -8.73 -14.02 -6.12
C THR A 179 -8.07 -14.08 -4.75
N GLY A 180 -8.40 -15.06 -3.91
CA GLY A 180 -8.05 -15.04 -2.48
C GLY A 180 -6.57 -15.15 -2.14
N ARG A 181 -5.76 -15.63 -3.09
CA ARG A 181 -4.29 -15.65 -3.00
C ARG A 181 -3.63 -14.31 -3.34
N PHE A 182 -4.36 -13.41 -4.02
CA PHE A 182 -3.86 -12.11 -4.45
C PHE A 182 -4.27 -11.01 -3.45
N LYS A 183 -3.48 -9.94 -3.37
CA LYS A 183 -3.75 -8.82 -2.47
C LYS A 183 -4.44 -7.65 -3.20
N ILE A 184 -5.69 -7.90 -3.59
CA ILE A 184 -6.54 -6.95 -4.34
C ILE A 184 -7.64 -6.37 -3.47
N GLY A 185 -8.18 -5.21 -3.85
CA GLY A 185 -9.25 -4.52 -3.10
C GLY A 185 -10.55 -5.33 -2.99
N GLY A 186 -10.97 -6.00 -4.07
CA GLY A 186 -12.23 -6.76 -4.11
C GLY A 186 -12.36 -7.84 -3.02
N ASN A 187 -11.24 -8.45 -2.62
CA ASN A 187 -11.20 -9.42 -1.53
C ASN A 187 -11.59 -8.83 -0.15
N TYR A 188 -11.36 -7.53 0.05
CA TYR A 188 -11.69 -6.82 1.28
C TYR A 188 -13.11 -6.25 1.22
N ALA A 189 -13.59 -5.87 0.03
CA ALA A 189 -14.97 -5.42 -0.16
C ALA A 189 -15.99 -6.54 0.12
N ALA A 190 -15.64 -7.80 -0.17
CA ALA A 190 -16.48 -8.98 0.10
C ALA A 190 -16.36 -9.54 1.53
N SER A 191 -15.54 -8.95 2.41
CA SER A 191 -15.23 -9.46 3.76
C SER A 191 -16.28 -9.11 4.81
#